data_AF-A0A842MU08-F1
#
_entry.id   AF-A0A842MU08-F1
#
_cell.length_a   1.000
_cell.length_b   1.000
_cell.length_c   1.000
_cell.angle_alpha   90.00
_cell.angle_beta   90.00
_cell.angle_gamma   90.00
#
_symmetry.space_group_name_H-M   'P 1'
#
loop_
_entity.id
_entity.type
_entity.pdbx_description
1 polymer ?
#
loop_
_entity_poly.entity_id
_entity_poly.type
_entity_poly.pdbx_seq_one_letter_code
_entity_poly.pdbx_strand_id
1 'polypeptide(L)'
;EFFGTEECNLIIVKLVDDEEATIRGVSEAIREAFSRQVTVTSSTAVLDILSNVFSTIELFLAGIAAISLLVAGIGIMNIMIVSLMERTREIGILKALGMKNRTVLLIFLSEAIIIGVLGAFIGVAAGWSLSHLVVRVLNFGGGNPFGGGQPVSASSGIAITPILTPQVFIGAIAFGVFVSVVFALYPAWRASKLNPVEALRYE
;
A
#
# COMPACT_ATOMS: atom_id res chain seq x y z
N GLU A 1 55.28 10.93 12.05
CA GLU A 1 54.49 9.96 12.83
C GLU A 1 53.34 10.69 13.52
N PHE A 2 52.12 10.67 12.97
CA PHE A 2 51.01 11.47 13.51
C PHE A 2 50.00 10.65 14.36
N PHE A 3 50.14 9.31 14.40
CA PHE A 3 49.18 8.44 15.11
C PHE A 3 49.79 7.38 16.04
N GLY A 4 51.13 7.23 16.12
CA GLY A 4 51.77 6.34 17.09
C GLY A 4 51.40 4.84 16.99
N THR A 5 50.64 4.43 15.98
CA THR A 5 50.24 3.06 15.69
C THR A 5 50.30 2.84 14.17
N GLU A 6 50.84 1.70 13.71
CA GLU A 6 50.91 1.35 12.28
C GLU A 6 49.63 0.66 11.76
N GLU A 7 48.61 0.51 12.61
CA GLU A 7 47.37 -0.20 12.28
C GLU A 7 46.21 0.77 11.99
N CYS A 8 45.50 0.55 10.88
CA CYS A 8 44.30 1.29 10.48
C CYS A 8 43.14 0.32 10.27
N ASN A 9 42.07 0.47 11.07
CA ASN A 9 40.91 -0.43 11.02
C ASN A 9 39.80 0.02 10.05
N LEU A 10 39.78 1.30 9.65
CA LEU A 10 38.76 1.86 8.77
C LEU A 10 39.32 2.97 7.90
N ILE A 11 39.13 2.87 6.59
CA ILE A 11 39.43 3.93 5.63
C ILE A 11 38.12 4.31 4.93
N ILE A 12 37.71 5.57 5.04
CA ILE A 12 36.51 6.09 4.38
C ILE A 12 36.95 6.88 3.15
N VAL A 13 36.51 6.42 1.97
CA VAL A 13 36.77 7.10 0.70
C VAL A 13 35.44 7.65 0.20
N LYS A 14 35.34 8.98 0.09
CA LYS A 14 34.16 9.65 -0.46
C LYS A 14 34.40 9.96 -1.93
N LEU A 15 33.59 9.37 -2.79
CA LEU A 15 33.59 9.63 -4.22
C LEU A 15 32.83 10.93 -4.50
N VAL A 16 33.31 11.68 -5.51
CA VAL A 16 32.64 12.91 -5.99
C VAL A 16 31.46 12.55 -6.90
N ASP A 17 31.58 11.42 -7.59
CA ASP A 17 30.59 10.86 -8.51
C ASP A 17 29.82 9.72 -7.82
N ASP A 18 28.51 9.67 -8.06
CA ASP A 18 27.59 8.63 -7.57
C ASP A 18 27.30 7.54 -8.61
N GLU A 19 27.94 7.60 -9.79
CA GLU A 19 27.79 6.60 -10.83
C GLU A 19 28.29 5.21 -10.38
N GLU A 20 27.42 4.20 -10.52
CA GLU A 20 27.68 2.85 -10.03
C GLU A 20 28.90 2.18 -10.71
N ALA A 21 29.15 2.52 -11.97
CA ALA A 21 30.32 2.06 -12.72
C ALA A 21 31.62 2.60 -12.11
N THR A 22 31.64 3.87 -11.73
CA THR A 22 32.77 4.54 -11.08
C THR A 22 33.01 3.99 -9.68
N ILE A 23 31.94 3.76 -8.91
CA ILE A 23 32.01 3.14 -7.58
C ILE A 23 32.60 1.74 -7.65
N ARG A 24 32.13 0.91 -8.59
CA ARG A 24 32.64 -0.45 -8.80
C ARG A 24 34.10 -0.44 -9.24
N GLY A 25 34.45 0.38 -10.23
CA GLY A 25 35.82 0.50 -10.73
C GLY A 25 36.82 0.94 -9.65
N VAL A 26 36.48 1.95 -8.86
CA VAL A 26 37.33 2.39 -7.74
C VAL A 26 37.39 1.34 -6.63
N SER A 27 36.29 0.65 -6.33
CA SER A 27 36.29 -0.41 -5.32
C SER A 27 37.19 -1.60 -5.71
N GLU A 28 37.24 -1.94 -7.00
CA GLU A 28 38.11 -2.99 -7.54
C GLU A 28 39.59 -2.55 -7.51
N ALA A 29 39.88 -1.32 -7.94
CA ALA A 29 41.22 -0.76 -7.91
C ALA A 29 41.80 -0.69 -6.48
N ILE A 30 40.98 -0.36 -5.48
CA ILE A 30 41.39 -0.38 -4.06
C ILE A 30 41.67 -1.82 -3.61
N ARG A 31 40.83 -2.79 -3.98
CA ARG A 31 41.05 -4.20 -3.63
C ARG A 31 42.36 -4.73 -4.22
N GLU A 32 42.69 -4.34 -5.44
CA GLU A 32 43.93 -4.72 -6.12
C GLU A 32 45.16 -4.05 -5.49
N ALA A 33 45.08 -2.74 -5.23
CA ALA A 33 46.16 -1.98 -4.59
C ALA A 33 46.55 -2.53 -3.21
N PHE A 34 45.58 -3.07 -2.46
CA PHE A 34 45.81 -3.69 -1.14
C PHE A 34 45.90 -5.23 -1.19
N SER A 35 46.19 -5.82 -2.36
CA SER A 35 46.40 -7.29 -2.51
C SER A 35 45.25 -8.14 -1.93
N ARG A 36 44.01 -7.64 -1.98
CA ARG A 36 42.79 -8.26 -1.40
C ARG A 36 42.83 -8.49 0.11
N GLN A 37 43.72 -7.82 0.83
CA GLN A 37 43.79 -7.88 2.30
C GLN A 37 42.75 -6.98 2.98
N VAL A 38 42.04 -6.14 2.21
CA VAL A 38 41.06 -5.16 2.71
C VAL A 38 39.66 -5.48 2.17
N THR A 39 38.66 -5.44 3.06
CA THR A 39 37.25 -5.54 2.69
C THR A 39 36.73 -4.17 2.27
N VAL A 40 36.40 -4.01 0.99
CA VAL A 40 35.79 -2.78 0.47
C VAL A 40 34.28 -2.95 0.44
N THR A 41 33.58 -2.21 1.29
CA THR A 41 32.12 -2.10 1.32
C THR A 41 31.72 -0.77 0.72
N SER A 42 31.06 -0.79 -0.45
CA SER A 42 30.51 0.43 -1.05
C SER A 42 29.17 0.81 -0.40
N SER A 43 28.84 2.10 -0.40
CA SER A 43 27.53 2.57 0.06
C SER A 43 26.38 2.00 -0.79
N THR A 44 26.61 1.71 -2.06
CA THR A 44 25.62 1.07 -2.96
C THR A 44 25.30 -0.36 -2.53
N ALA A 45 26.30 -1.17 -2.18
CA ALA A 45 26.08 -2.54 -1.72
C ALA A 45 25.22 -2.60 -0.44
N VAL A 46 25.40 -1.63 0.47
CA VAL A 46 24.56 -1.54 1.68
C VAL A 46 23.12 -1.15 1.32
N LEU A 47 22.93 -0.21 0.39
CA LEU A 47 21.60 0.18 -0.09
C LEU A 47 20.89 -0.98 -0.80
N ASP A 48 21.60 -1.77 -1.60
CA ASP A 48 21.04 -2.93 -2.30
C ASP A 48 20.57 -3.99 -1.31
N ILE A 49 21.34 -4.27 -0.26
CA ILE A 49 20.94 -5.21 0.79
C ILE A 49 19.67 -4.71 1.48
N LEU A 50 19.62 -3.43 1.86
CA LEU A 50 18.44 -2.84 2.50
C LEU A 50 17.22 -2.87 1.58
N SER A 51 17.40 -2.53 0.29
CA SER A 51 16.35 -2.56 -0.72
C SER A 51 15.78 -3.97 -0.89
N ASN A 52 16.63 -4.99 -0.98
CA ASN A 52 16.21 -6.38 -1.09
C ASN A 52 15.44 -6.88 0.14
N VAL A 53 15.87 -6.50 1.35
CA VAL A 53 15.16 -6.83 2.59
C VAL A 53 13.78 -6.16 2.60
N PHE A 54 13.69 -4.86 2.28
CA PHE A 54 12.41 -4.16 2.22
C PHE A 54 11.49 -4.71 1.13
N SER A 55 12.02 -5.04 -0.05
CA SER A 55 11.24 -5.65 -1.14
C SER A 55 10.66 -7.01 -0.73
N THR A 56 11.43 -7.80 0.02
CA THR A 56 10.94 -9.07 0.56
C THR A 56 9.78 -8.83 1.54
N ILE A 57 9.94 -7.90 2.49
CA ILE A 57 8.88 -7.54 3.45
C ILE A 57 7.63 -7.02 2.73
N GLU A 58 7.81 -6.17 1.72
CA GLU A 58 6.72 -5.64 0.89
C GLU A 58 5.95 -6.76 0.20
N LEU A 59 6.64 -7.73 -0.42
CA LEU A 59 6.02 -8.87 -1.07
C LEU A 59 5.20 -9.72 -0.08
N PHE A 60 5.73 -9.97 1.11
CA PHE A 60 5.01 -10.70 2.16
C PHE A 60 3.75 -9.95 2.62
N LEU A 61 3.86 -8.64 2.86
CA LEU A 61 2.72 -7.80 3.25
C LEU A 61 1.68 -7.70 2.13
N ALA A 62 2.11 -7.58 0.88
CA ALA A 62 1.23 -7.60 -0.28
C ALA A 62 0.46 -8.92 -0.38
N GLY A 63 1.09 -10.06 -0.07
CA GLY A 63 0.44 -11.36 0.01
C GLY A 63 -0.67 -11.41 1.07
N ILE A 64 -0.39 -10.92 2.29
CA ILE A 64 -1.38 -10.86 3.37
C ILE A 64 -2.52 -9.91 2.98
N ALA A 65 -2.18 -8.74 2.42
CA ALA A 65 -3.15 -7.76 1.95
C ALA A 65 -4.06 -8.34 0.87
N ALA A 66 -3.53 -9.12 -0.07
CA ALA A 66 -4.31 -9.77 -1.12
C ALA A 66 -5.33 -10.78 -0.54
N ILE A 67 -4.96 -11.54 0.49
CA ILE A 67 -5.90 -12.45 1.18
C ILE A 67 -6.97 -11.64 1.90
N SER A 68 -6.59 -10.62 2.67
CA SER A 68 -7.54 -9.73 3.35
C SER A 68 -8.51 -9.06 2.37
N LEU A 69 -8.01 -8.67 1.20
CA LEU A 69 -8.80 -8.09 0.12
C LEU A 69 -9.85 -9.06 -0.41
N LEU A 70 -9.47 -10.33 -0.59
CA LEU A 70 -10.37 -11.38 -1.05
C LEU A 70 -11.50 -11.60 -0.04
N VAL A 71 -11.17 -11.70 1.25
CA VAL A 71 -12.17 -11.86 2.32
C VAL A 71 -13.11 -10.65 2.38
N ALA A 72 -12.56 -9.43 2.31
CA ALA A 72 -13.36 -8.20 2.26
C ALA A 72 -14.27 -8.16 1.02
N GLY A 73 -13.76 -8.60 -0.12
CA GLY A 73 -14.51 -8.70 -1.37
C GLY A 73 -15.68 -9.67 -1.31
N ILE A 74 -15.49 -10.85 -0.71
CA ILE A 74 -16.58 -11.80 -0.42
C ILE A 74 -17.62 -11.14 0.50
N GLY A 75 -17.18 -10.36 1.49
CA GLY A 75 -18.07 -9.58 2.36
C GLY A 75 -18.95 -8.60 1.58
N ILE A 76 -18.35 -7.81 0.68
CA ILE A 76 -19.08 -6.87 -0.20
C ILE A 76 -20.08 -7.64 -1.07
N MET A 77 -19.65 -8.74 -1.66
CA MET A 77 -20.52 -9.60 -2.47
C MET A 77 -21.71 -10.11 -1.66
N ASN A 78 -21.49 -10.58 -0.43
CA ASN A 78 -22.53 -11.11 0.43
C ASN A 78 -23.55 -10.04 0.82
N ILE A 79 -23.07 -8.86 1.25
CA ILE A 79 -23.95 -7.72 1.57
C ILE A 79 -24.80 -7.36 0.35
N MET A 80 -24.19 -7.33 -0.83
CA MET A 80 -24.92 -7.04 -2.06
C MET A 80 -25.98 -8.10 -2.36
N ILE A 81 -25.66 -9.38 -2.29
CA ILE A 81 -26.63 -10.47 -2.51
C ILE A 81 -27.82 -10.35 -1.54
N VAL A 82 -27.56 -10.09 -0.25
CA VAL A 82 -28.63 -9.93 0.74
C VAL A 82 -29.51 -8.73 0.42
N SER A 83 -28.90 -7.56 0.16
CA SER A 83 -29.64 -6.33 -0.20
C SER A 83 -30.51 -6.52 -1.45
N LEU A 84 -30.05 -7.33 -2.40
CA LEU A 84 -30.78 -7.66 -3.61
C LEU A 84 -32.01 -8.50 -3.30
N MET A 85 -31.89 -9.48 -2.41
CA MET A 85 -33.00 -10.33 -2.01
C MET A 85 -34.11 -9.51 -1.32
N GLU A 86 -33.72 -8.62 -0.41
CA GLU A 86 -34.64 -7.74 0.31
C GLU A 86 -35.42 -6.79 -0.63
N ARG A 87 -34.76 -6.27 -1.68
CA ARG A 87 -35.34 -5.31 -2.63
C ARG A 87 -35.83 -5.93 -3.94
N THR A 88 -35.94 -7.26 -4.03
CA THR A 88 -36.35 -7.97 -5.27
C THR A 88 -37.66 -7.44 -5.86
N ARG A 89 -38.69 -7.25 -5.01
CA ARG A 89 -40.01 -6.78 -5.43
C ARG A 89 -39.96 -5.36 -6.02
N GLU A 90 -39.19 -4.46 -5.41
CA GLU A 90 -39.01 -3.09 -5.91
C GLU A 90 -38.38 -3.07 -7.29
N ILE A 91 -37.32 -3.87 -7.49
CA ILE A 91 -36.64 -4.02 -8.79
C ILE A 91 -37.61 -4.60 -9.83
N GLY A 92 -38.43 -5.59 -9.45
CA GLY A 92 -39.46 -6.18 -10.31
C GLY A 92 -40.47 -5.15 -10.81
N ILE A 93 -40.98 -4.30 -9.91
CA ILE A 93 -41.92 -3.20 -10.23
C ILE A 93 -41.26 -2.20 -11.18
N LEU A 94 -40.03 -1.76 -10.87
CA LEU A 94 -39.30 -0.80 -11.70
C LEU A 94 -39.04 -1.33 -13.12
N LYS A 95 -38.69 -2.61 -13.26
CA LYS A 95 -38.51 -3.24 -14.57
C LYS A 95 -39.82 -3.41 -15.32
N ALA A 96 -40.94 -3.66 -14.64
CA ALA A 96 -42.27 -3.71 -15.25
C ALA A 96 -42.72 -2.33 -15.78
N LEU A 97 -42.26 -1.25 -15.16
CA LEU A 97 -42.44 0.13 -15.62
C LEU A 97 -41.48 0.54 -16.77
N GLY A 98 -40.65 -0.39 -17.27
CA GLY A 98 -39.77 -0.16 -18.41
C GLY A 98 -38.30 0.14 -18.06
N MET A 99 -37.88 -0.05 -16.80
CA MET A 99 -36.46 0.10 -16.43
C MET A 99 -35.60 -0.96 -17.14
N LYS A 100 -34.56 -0.50 -17.85
CA LYS A 100 -33.61 -1.38 -18.56
C LYS A 100 -32.68 -2.08 -17.57
N ASN A 101 -32.22 -3.29 -17.92
CA ASN A 101 -31.24 -4.05 -17.13
C ASN A 101 -29.97 -3.23 -16.81
N ARG A 102 -29.50 -2.40 -17.76
CA ARG A 102 -28.34 -1.52 -17.55
C ARG A 102 -28.56 -0.48 -16.45
N THR A 103 -29.78 0.05 -16.31
CA THR A 103 -30.12 1.01 -15.27
C THR A 103 -30.06 0.36 -13.90
N VAL A 104 -30.61 -0.86 -13.77
CA VAL A 104 -30.53 -1.66 -12.54
C VAL A 104 -29.07 -1.95 -12.19
N LEU A 105 -28.26 -2.36 -13.17
CA LEU A 105 -26.83 -2.60 -12.98
C LEU A 105 -26.10 -1.35 -12.45
N LEU A 106 -26.36 -0.18 -13.05
CA LEU A 106 -25.72 1.08 -12.67
C LEU A 106 -26.07 1.53 -11.24
N ILE A 107 -27.30 1.28 -10.78
CA ILE A 107 -27.71 1.57 -9.41
C ILE A 107 -26.83 0.78 -8.42
N PHE A 108 -26.72 -0.54 -8.60
CA PHE A 108 -25.91 -1.38 -7.71
C PHE A 108 -24.41 -1.10 -7.82
N LEU A 109 -23.91 -0.82 -9.03
CA LEU A 109 -22.51 -0.41 -9.20
C LEU A 109 -22.22 0.93 -8.51
N SER A 110 -23.17 1.88 -8.55
CA SER A 110 -23.01 3.16 -7.84
C SER A 110 -22.96 2.98 -6.32
N GLU A 111 -23.75 2.05 -5.78
CA GLU A 111 -23.68 1.68 -4.36
C GLU A 111 -22.31 1.09 -4.00
N ALA A 112 -21.78 0.19 -4.84
CA ALA A 112 -20.44 -0.35 -4.66
C ALA A 112 -19.33 0.71 -4.75
N ILE A 113 -19.47 1.68 -5.65
CA ILE A 113 -18.51 2.80 -5.78
C ILE A 113 -18.52 3.62 -4.50
N ILE A 114 -19.70 3.95 -3.95
CA ILE A 114 -19.82 4.69 -2.69
C ILE A 114 -19.14 3.94 -1.54
N ILE A 115 -19.38 2.63 -1.43
CA ILE A 115 -18.73 1.78 -0.43
C ILE A 115 -17.20 1.79 -0.61
N GLY A 116 -16.73 1.69 -1.86
CA GLY A 116 -15.30 1.71 -2.19
C GLY A 116 -14.62 3.03 -1.86
N VAL A 117 -15.25 4.16 -2.21
CA VAL A 117 -14.73 5.51 -1.89
C VAL A 117 -14.66 5.72 -0.39
N LEU A 118 -15.74 5.42 0.34
CA LEU A 118 -15.78 5.59 1.80
C LEU A 118 -14.77 4.66 2.49
N GLY A 119 -14.72 3.39 2.08
CA GLY A 119 -13.76 2.42 2.59
C GLY A 119 -12.31 2.84 2.35
N ALA A 120 -11.99 3.31 1.14
CA ALA A 120 -10.65 3.79 0.82
C ALA A 120 -10.28 5.05 1.61
N PHE A 121 -11.21 6.00 1.75
CA PHE A 121 -10.96 7.22 2.53
C PHE A 121 -10.69 6.90 4.01
N ILE A 122 -11.51 6.03 4.60
CA ILE A 122 -11.33 5.56 5.99
C ILE A 122 -10.02 4.78 6.11
N GLY A 123 -9.72 3.90 5.15
CA GLY A 123 -8.50 3.09 5.14
C GLY A 123 -7.22 3.95 5.06
N VAL A 124 -7.21 4.96 4.19
CA VAL A 124 -6.09 5.92 4.09
C VAL A 124 -5.95 6.73 5.37
N ALA A 125 -7.05 7.24 5.93
CA ALA A 125 -7.02 7.99 7.18
C ALA A 125 -6.51 7.14 8.35
N ALA A 126 -6.97 5.89 8.47
CA ALA A 126 -6.53 4.94 9.48
C ALA A 126 -5.06 4.54 9.29
N GLY A 127 -4.63 4.27 8.05
CA GLY A 127 -3.24 3.94 7.73
C GLY A 127 -2.28 5.09 8.03
N TRP A 128 -2.66 6.32 7.68
CA TRP A 128 -1.90 7.52 7.99
C TRP A 128 -1.80 7.76 9.50
N SER A 129 -2.91 7.62 10.23
CA SER A 129 -2.94 7.73 11.69
C SER A 129 -2.08 6.67 12.37
N LEU A 130 -2.21 5.40 11.94
CA LEU A 130 -1.43 4.29 12.49
C LEU A 130 0.05 4.47 12.22
N SER A 131 0.41 4.95 11.03
CA SER A 131 1.80 5.26 10.69
C SER A 131 2.40 6.30 11.65
N HIS A 132 1.66 7.35 11.97
CA HIS A 132 2.08 8.34 12.99
C HIS A 132 2.16 7.75 14.40
N LEU A 133 1.23 6.85 14.77
CA LEU A 133 1.28 6.17 16.07
C LEU A 133 2.50 5.26 16.18
N VAL A 134 2.85 4.51 15.13
CA VAL A 134 4.05 3.68 15.09
C VAL A 134 5.30 4.55 15.26
N VAL A 135 5.38 5.67 14.54
CA VAL A 135 6.48 6.63 14.70
C VAL A 135 6.54 7.14 16.15
N ARG A 136 5.40 7.43 16.79
CA ARG A 136 5.37 7.89 18.19
C ARG A 136 5.80 6.80 19.17
N VAL A 137 5.39 5.55 18.97
CA VAL A 137 5.77 4.39 19.81
C VAL A 137 7.25 4.05 19.66
N LEU A 138 7.80 4.13 18.45
CA LEU A 138 9.23 3.92 18.22
C LEU A 138 10.07 5.08 18.76
N ASN A 139 9.52 6.30 18.79
CA ASN A 139 10.14 7.50 19.39
C ASN A 139 9.80 7.70 20.87
N PHE A 140 9.22 6.72 21.59
CA PHE A 140 8.91 6.82 23.03
C PHE A 140 10.15 7.04 23.93
N GLY A 141 11.34 7.15 23.35
CA GLY A 141 12.57 7.64 23.99
C GLY A 141 12.90 9.13 23.83
N GLY A 142 12.14 9.97 23.08
CA GLY A 142 12.42 11.42 23.06
C GLY A 142 11.90 12.27 21.90
N GLY A 143 10.59 12.39 21.68
CA GLY A 143 10.07 13.41 20.74
C GLY A 143 8.56 13.65 20.77
N ASN A 144 8.17 14.93 20.83
CA ASN A 144 6.83 15.47 21.15
C ASN A 144 5.63 14.92 20.32
N PRO A 145 4.43 14.85 20.93
CA PRO A 145 3.21 14.31 20.31
C PRO A 145 2.42 15.28 19.41
N PHE A 146 2.83 16.53 19.20
CA PHE A 146 2.07 17.49 18.38
C PHE A 146 2.99 18.27 17.43
N GLY A 147 2.88 17.96 16.13
CA GLY A 147 3.24 18.91 15.07
C GLY A 147 4.62 18.73 14.42
N GLY A 148 4.59 18.35 13.14
CA GLY A 148 5.45 18.90 12.10
C GLY A 148 6.95 18.99 12.37
N GLY A 149 7.64 17.85 12.27
CA GLY A 149 9.07 17.77 11.95
C GLY A 149 10.05 18.49 12.87
N GLN A 150 10.81 17.72 13.63
CA GLN A 150 12.28 17.69 13.54
C GLN A 150 12.80 16.37 14.14
N PRO A 151 13.92 15.84 13.60
CA PRO A 151 14.47 14.54 13.99
C PRO A 151 14.92 14.59 15.46
N VAL A 152 14.85 13.43 16.12
CA VAL A 152 15.43 13.21 17.43
C VAL A 152 16.92 13.57 17.34
N SER A 153 17.29 14.74 17.83
CA SER A 153 18.66 15.11 18.16
C SER A 153 19.10 14.31 19.38
N ALA A 154 19.39 13.03 19.16
CA ALA A 154 20.15 12.20 20.07
C ALA A 154 20.81 11.09 19.25
N SER A 155 21.82 11.47 18.45
CA SER A 155 22.98 10.67 18.01
C SER A 155 22.82 9.25 17.41
N SER A 156 21.62 8.66 17.32
CA SER A 156 21.42 7.26 16.89
C SER A 156 19.94 6.85 16.82
N GLY A 157 19.06 7.73 16.32
CA GLY A 157 17.62 7.44 16.13
C GLY A 157 17.21 7.48 14.65
N ILE A 158 16.66 6.39 14.12
CA ILE A 158 16.14 6.30 12.75
C ILE A 158 14.90 7.19 12.62
N ALA A 159 15.01 8.33 11.92
CA ALA A 159 13.88 9.21 11.65
C ALA A 159 13.03 8.66 10.50
N ILE A 160 11.97 7.92 10.82
CA ILE A 160 10.99 7.42 9.84
C ILE A 160 9.92 8.49 9.65
N THR A 161 9.93 9.19 8.52
CA THR A 161 8.88 10.15 8.15
C THR A 161 7.87 9.49 7.22
N PRO A 162 6.57 9.41 7.61
CA PRO A 162 5.56 8.87 6.72
C PRO A 162 5.22 9.90 5.64
N ILE A 163 5.54 9.56 4.40
CA ILE A 163 5.30 10.42 3.24
C ILE A 163 3.99 9.98 2.58
N LEU A 164 3.00 10.87 2.57
CA LEU A 164 1.76 10.68 1.82
C LEU A 164 1.85 11.54 0.54
N THR A 165 2.29 10.94 -0.56
CA THR A 165 2.30 11.65 -1.85
C THR A 165 0.88 11.71 -2.43
N PRO A 166 0.52 12.78 -3.17
CA PRO A 166 -0.78 12.86 -3.84
C PRO A 166 -1.07 11.68 -4.77
N GLN A 167 -0.03 11.12 -5.39
CA GLN A 167 -0.10 9.96 -6.27
C GLN A 167 -0.54 8.70 -5.51
N VAL A 168 0.05 8.43 -4.34
CA VAL A 168 -0.32 7.28 -3.50
C VAL A 168 -1.74 7.45 -2.96
N PHE A 169 -2.13 8.66 -2.59
CA PHE A 169 -3.49 8.95 -2.13
C PHE A 169 -4.54 8.64 -3.21
N ILE A 170 -4.35 9.18 -4.42
CA ILE A 170 -5.25 8.93 -5.54
C ILE A 170 -5.23 7.44 -5.92
N GLY A 171 -4.06 6.81 -5.93
CA GLY A 171 -3.91 5.39 -6.19
C GLY A 171 -4.68 4.51 -5.20
N ALA A 172 -4.65 4.84 -3.91
CA ALA A 172 -5.37 4.11 -2.88
C ALA A 172 -6.90 4.22 -3.03
N ILE A 173 -7.40 5.42 -3.35
CA ILE A 173 -8.84 5.62 -3.62
C ILE A 173 -9.26 4.85 -4.87
N ALA A 174 -8.50 4.99 -5.96
CA ALA A 174 -8.77 4.27 -7.20
C ALA A 174 -8.76 2.76 -7.00
N PHE A 175 -7.80 2.24 -6.22
CA PHE A 175 -7.71 0.82 -5.90
C PHE A 175 -8.91 0.33 -5.08
N GLY A 176 -9.33 1.06 -4.04
CA GLY A 176 -10.50 0.69 -3.24
C GLY A 176 -11.80 0.66 -4.05
N VAL A 177 -12.00 1.64 -4.93
CA VAL A 177 -13.14 1.67 -5.86
C VAL A 177 -13.07 0.53 -6.87
N PHE A 178 -11.89 0.28 -7.44
CA PHE A 178 -11.71 -0.82 -8.38
C PHE A 178 -12.10 -2.16 -7.76
N VAL A 179 -11.61 -2.42 -6.55
CA VAL A 179 -11.90 -3.66 -5.81
C VAL A 179 -13.38 -3.77 -5.50
N SER A 180 -14.01 -2.72 -4.98
CA SER A 180 -15.44 -2.78 -4.63
C SER A 180 -16.31 -3.07 -5.86
N VAL A 181 -15.99 -2.44 -7.01
CA VAL A 181 -16.68 -2.68 -8.28
C VAL A 181 -16.48 -4.12 -8.76
N VAL A 182 -15.26 -4.65 -8.71
CA VAL A 182 -14.96 -6.02 -9.17
C VAL A 182 -15.80 -7.05 -8.40
N PHE A 183 -15.85 -6.93 -7.07
CA PHE A 183 -16.61 -7.87 -6.24
C PHE A 183 -18.14 -7.66 -6.31
N ALA A 184 -18.59 -6.43 -6.55
CA ALA A 184 -20.01 -6.11 -6.74
C ALA A 184 -20.55 -6.44 -8.15
N LEU A 185 -19.68 -6.56 -9.15
CA LEU A 185 -20.10 -6.71 -10.55
C LEU A 185 -20.94 -7.97 -10.78
N TYR A 186 -20.50 -9.11 -10.21
CA TYR A 186 -21.23 -10.38 -10.35
C TYR A 186 -22.67 -10.31 -9.78
N PRO A 187 -22.88 -9.93 -8.50
CA PRO A 187 -24.24 -9.85 -7.95
C PRO A 187 -25.07 -8.75 -8.63
N ALA A 188 -24.50 -7.59 -8.96
CA ALA A 188 -25.20 -6.53 -9.68
C ALA A 188 -25.67 -6.98 -11.06
N TRP A 189 -24.85 -7.74 -11.79
CA TRP A 189 -25.22 -8.30 -13.08
C TRP A 189 -26.32 -9.36 -12.94
N ARG A 190 -26.22 -10.23 -11.94
CA ARG A 190 -27.27 -11.21 -11.63
C ARG A 190 -28.61 -10.53 -11.35
N ALA A 191 -28.61 -9.47 -10.53
CA ALA A 191 -29.80 -8.66 -10.24
C ALA A 191 -30.40 -8.02 -11.49
N SER A 192 -29.54 -7.47 -12.35
CA SER A 192 -29.97 -6.82 -13.59
C SER A 192 -30.73 -7.77 -14.52
N LYS A 193 -30.54 -9.08 -14.38
CA LYS A 193 -31.19 -10.12 -15.20
C LYS A 193 -32.42 -10.77 -14.57
N LEU A 194 -32.84 -10.36 -13.37
CA LEU A 194 -34.05 -10.89 -12.74
C LEU A 194 -35.31 -10.63 -13.60
N ASN A 195 -36.14 -11.66 -13.78
CA ASN A 195 -37.38 -11.55 -14.54
C ASN A 195 -38.46 -10.83 -13.71
N PRO A 196 -39.14 -9.81 -14.26
CA PRO A 196 -40.18 -9.07 -13.53
C PRO A 196 -41.33 -9.97 -13.06
N VAL A 197 -41.67 -10.98 -13.87
CA VAL A 197 -42.76 -11.93 -13.58
C VAL A 197 -42.42 -12.82 -12.38
N GLU A 198 -41.18 -13.29 -12.27
CA GLU A 198 -40.72 -14.11 -11.14
C GLU A 198 -40.60 -13.27 -9.86
N ALA A 199 -40.19 -12.00 -9.98
CA ALA A 199 -40.10 -11.08 -8.85
C ALA A 199 -41.48 -10.71 -8.25
N LEU A 200 -42.55 -10.75 -9.05
CA LEU A 200 -43.92 -10.45 -8.62
C LEU A 200 -44.72 -11.68 -8.21
N ARG A 201 -44.31 -12.87 -8.68
CA ARG A 201 -44.95 -14.16 -8.36
C ARG A 201 -44.37 -14.80 -7.09
N TYR A 202 -43.46 -14.13 -6.39
CA TYR A 202 -42.92 -14.60 -5.11
C TYR A 202 -43.95 -14.38 -4.00
N GLU A 203 -45.00 -15.21 -4.04
CA GLU A 203 -45.74 -15.78 -2.91
C GLU A 203 -45.83 -17.29 -3.13
#